data_AF-A0A063ZHI4-F1
#
_entry.id   AF-A0A063ZHI4-F1
#
_cell.length_a   1.000
_cell.length_b   1.000
_cell.length_c   1.000
_cell.angle_alpha   90.00
_cell.angle_beta   90.00
_cell.angle_gamma   90.00
#
_symmetry.space_group_name_H-M   'P 1'
#
loop_
_entity.id
_entity.type
_entity.pdbx_description
1 polymer ?
#
loop_
_entity_poly.entity_id
_entity_poly.type
_entity_poly.pdbx_seq_one_letter_code
_entity_poly.pdbx_strand_id
1 'polypeptide(L)'
;MPLPLNDRQFAFWKLRRGGLVNIQIADRFRISRQAVSKALLAMDRKVEETLLEMAQANQIEVERLNAEIGVLFGRSVPFNAAAIVFVSADHGVQVWYEHEGDCGTCPRYARCIELLWGYADELGITLEKTDDPTRLADELFAKLREMI
;
A
#
# COMPACT_ATOMS: atom_id res chain seq x y z
N MET A 1 11.16 -8.12 8.56
CA MET A 1 10.65 -7.88 9.95
C MET A 1 9.23 -7.32 9.86
N PRO A 2 8.24 -7.69 10.71
CA PRO A 2 6.88 -7.16 10.54
C PRO A 2 6.86 -5.64 10.76
N LEU A 3 6.14 -4.91 9.89
CA LEU A 3 5.96 -3.47 10.04
C LEU A 3 5.26 -3.17 11.36
N PRO A 4 5.81 -2.27 12.20
CA PRO A 4 5.22 -1.97 13.49
C PRO A 4 4.06 -0.98 13.32
N LEU A 5 2.89 -1.49 12.93
CA LEU A 5 1.71 -0.68 12.57
C LEU A 5 1.21 0.23 13.72
N ASN A 6 1.54 -0.11 14.96
CA ASN A 6 1.17 0.67 16.15
C ASN A 6 2.23 1.69 16.57
N ASP A 7 3.36 1.77 15.87
CA ASP A 7 4.43 2.71 16.21
C ASP A 7 4.08 4.14 15.78
N ARG A 8 4.53 5.10 16.58
CA ARG A 8 4.37 6.54 16.27
C ARG A 8 4.97 6.93 14.91
N GLN A 9 6.03 6.27 14.47
CA GLN A 9 6.64 6.47 13.15
C GLN A 9 5.68 6.06 12.02
N PHE A 10 4.99 4.93 12.19
CA PHE A 10 4.00 4.46 11.24
C PHE A 10 2.80 5.40 11.17
N ALA A 11 2.35 5.94 12.31
CA ALA A 11 1.28 6.94 12.34
C ALA A 11 1.65 8.21 11.53
N PHE A 12 2.89 8.69 11.61
CA PHE A 12 3.34 9.83 10.79
C PHE A 12 3.32 9.48 9.32
N TRP A 13 3.80 8.29 8.97
CA TRP A 13 3.83 7.79 7.60
C TRP A 13 2.42 7.66 7.00
N LYS A 14 1.46 7.08 7.75
CA LYS A 14 0.03 7.02 7.38
C LYS A 14 -0.55 8.41 7.11
N LEU A 15 -0.25 9.39 7.96
CA LEU A 15 -0.73 10.76 7.76
C LEU A 15 -0.12 11.44 6.54
N ARG A 16 1.19 11.24 6.27
CA ARG A 16 1.85 11.82 5.09
C ARG A 16 1.24 11.30 3.80
N ARG A 17 1.07 9.98 3.67
CA ARG A 17 0.49 9.39 2.46
C ARG A 17 -0.99 9.72 2.28
N GLY A 18 -1.70 10.04 3.35
CA GLY A 18 -3.05 10.63 3.32
C GLY A 18 -3.07 12.14 3.02
N GLY A 19 -1.94 12.74 2.63
CA GLY A 19 -1.85 14.12 2.14
C GLY A 19 -1.44 15.19 3.17
N LEU A 20 -1.18 14.83 4.44
CA LEU A 20 -0.73 15.83 5.42
C LEU A 20 0.75 16.17 5.21
N VAL A 21 1.07 17.46 5.26
CA VAL A 21 2.47 17.91 5.22
C VAL A 21 3.14 17.81 6.60
N ASN A 22 4.47 17.66 6.62
CA ASN A 22 5.23 17.42 7.86
C ASN A 22 5.00 18.46 8.97
N ILE A 23 4.71 19.72 8.62
CA ILE A 23 4.39 20.76 9.61
C ILE A 23 3.06 20.49 10.31
N GLN A 24 2.03 20.07 9.58
CA GLN A 24 0.72 19.71 10.17
C GLN A 24 0.84 18.48 11.07
N ILE A 25 1.67 17.51 10.67
CA ILE A 25 1.97 16.33 11.50
C ILE A 25 2.73 16.78 12.77
N ALA A 26 3.73 17.65 12.64
CA ALA A 26 4.49 18.18 13.77
C ALA A 26 3.59 18.89 14.79
N ASP A 27 2.68 19.74 14.31
CA ASP A 27 1.70 20.47 15.13
C ASP A 27 0.76 19.52 15.88
N ARG A 28 0.20 18.53 15.18
CA ARG A 28 -0.70 17.52 15.77
C ARG A 28 -0.04 16.74 16.91
N PHE A 29 1.26 16.48 16.79
CA PHE A 29 2.02 15.70 17.75
C PHE A 29 2.87 16.53 18.73
N ARG A 30 2.81 17.87 18.63
CA ARG A 30 3.58 18.83 19.45
C ARG A 30 5.09 18.52 19.47
N ILE A 31 5.65 18.23 18.31
CA ILE A 31 7.09 17.97 18.12
C ILE A 31 7.65 18.85 17.01
N SER A 32 8.97 18.84 16.82
CA SER A 32 9.58 19.60 15.74
C SER A 32 9.35 18.95 14.37
N ARG A 33 9.31 19.76 13.32
CA ARG A 33 9.28 19.28 11.93
C ARG A 33 10.46 18.36 11.61
N GLN A 34 11.64 18.65 12.17
CA GLN A 34 12.84 17.84 12.01
C GLN A 34 12.67 16.44 12.62
N ALA A 35 12.00 16.34 13.77
CA ALA A 35 11.69 15.05 14.38
C ALA A 35 10.73 14.22 13.51
N VAL A 36 9.71 14.85 12.91
CA VAL A 36 8.81 14.21 11.95
C VAL A 36 9.58 13.71 10.72
N SER A 37 10.40 14.57 10.09
CA SER A 37 11.21 14.19 8.92
C SER A 37 12.14 13.02 9.22
N LYS A 38 12.83 13.01 10.37
CA LYS A 38 13.71 11.90 10.75
C LYS A 38 12.93 10.59 10.96
N ALA A 39 11.76 10.67 11.58
CA ALA A 39 10.89 9.52 11.78
C ALA A 39 10.36 8.94 10.47
N LEU A 40 9.96 9.81 9.51
CA LEU A 40 9.51 9.39 8.19
C LEU A 40 10.63 8.70 7.40
N LEU A 41 11.85 9.25 7.37
CA LEU A 41 13.01 8.61 6.70
C LEU A 41 13.37 7.25 7.29
N ALA A 42 13.15 7.05 8.59
CA ALA A 42 13.33 5.74 9.23
C ALA A 42 12.20 4.78 8.84
N MET A 43 10.97 5.28 8.73
CA MET A 43 9.81 4.48 8.34
C MET A 43 9.85 4.09 6.86
N ASP A 44 10.25 4.99 5.96
CA ASP A 44 10.38 4.74 4.52
C ASP A 44 11.34 3.59 4.25
N ARG A 45 12.49 3.55 4.94
CA ARG A 45 13.44 2.43 4.85
C ARG A 45 12.84 1.11 5.30
N LYS A 46 12.11 1.10 6.42
CA LYS A 46 11.43 -0.12 6.92
C LYS A 46 10.34 -0.60 5.94
N VAL A 47 9.59 0.33 5.35
CA VAL A 47 8.57 0.03 4.34
C VAL A 47 9.22 -0.56 3.10
N GLU A 48 10.28 0.07 2.58
CA GLU A 48 11.05 -0.42 1.44
C GLU A 48 11.58 -1.84 1.69
N GLU A 49 12.28 -2.06 2.81
CA GLU A 49 12.80 -3.39 3.20
C GLU A 49 11.67 -4.43 3.25
N THR A 50 10.53 -4.07 3.82
CA THR A 50 9.38 -4.98 3.93
C THR A 50 8.77 -5.31 2.57
N LEU A 51 8.62 -4.31 1.68
CA LEU A 51 8.11 -4.53 0.34
C LEU A 51 9.03 -5.45 -0.47
N LEU A 52 10.35 -5.24 -0.37
CA LEU A 52 11.35 -6.08 -1.03
C LEU A 52 11.38 -7.50 -0.46
N GLU A 53 11.35 -7.67 0.86
CA GLU A 53 11.25 -8.98 1.51
C GLU A 53 10.00 -9.75 1.02
N MET A 54 8.86 -9.07 0.93
CA MET A 54 7.62 -9.67 0.46
C MET A 54 7.64 -9.99 -1.04
N ALA A 55 8.20 -9.13 -1.88
CA ALA A 55 8.39 -9.42 -3.29
C ALA A 55 9.30 -10.65 -3.49
N GLN A 56 10.42 -10.72 -2.77
CA GLN A 56 11.33 -11.86 -2.81
C GLN A 56 10.65 -13.17 -2.37
N ALA A 57 9.92 -13.13 -1.25
CA ALA A 57 9.22 -14.30 -0.73
C ALA A 57 8.14 -14.83 -1.69
N ASN A 58 7.61 -13.97 -2.55
CA ASN A 58 6.56 -14.28 -3.53
C ASN A 58 7.11 -14.44 -4.97
N GLN A 59 8.43 -14.46 -5.15
CA GLN A 59 9.08 -14.56 -6.47
C GLN A 59 8.58 -13.50 -7.46
N ILE A 60 8.47 -12.27 -6.98
CA ILE A 60 8.10 -11.10 -7.77
C ILE A 60 9.39 -10.35 -8.14
N GLU A 61 9.62 -10.22 -9.44
CA GLU A 61 10.66 -9.35 -9.99
C GLU A 61 10.20 -7.90 -9.89
N VAL A 62 10.96 -7.06 -9.20
CA VAL A 62 10.61 -5.67 -8.91
C VAL A 62 10.77 -4.82 -10.16
N GLU A 63 9.73 -4.08 -10.52
CA GLU A 63 9.75 -3.11 -11.63
C GLU A 63 9.83 -1.67 -11.10
N ARG A 64 9.01 -1.33 -10.11
CA ARG A 64 8.94 0.00 -9.48
C ARG A 64 8.62 -0.10 -8.00
N LEU A 65 9.14 0.84 -7.21
CA LEU A 65 8.90 0.92 -5.76
C LEU A 65 8.75 2.37 -5.35
N ASN A 66 7.75 2.66 -4.52
CA ASN A 66 7.60 3.92 -3.82
C ASN A 66 7.27 3.66 -2.35
N ALA A 67 8.28 3.80 -1.48
CA ALA A 67 8.14 3.59 -0.04
C ALA A 67 7.30 4.67 0.65
N GLU A 68 7.18 5.86 0.06
CA GLU A 68 6.44 6.96 0.68
C GLU A 68 4.94 6.69 0.72
N ILE A 69 4.43 6.05 -0.34
CA ILE A 69 3.04 5.58 -0.44
C ILE A 69 2.89 4.09 -0.09
N GLY A 70 4.01 3.36 0.00
CA GLY A 70 4.05 1.96 0.44
C GLY A 70 3.59 0.98 -0.62
N VAL A 71 4.07 1.16 -1.85
CA VAL A 71 3.70 0.33 -3.02
C VAL A 71 4.94 -0.16 -3.75
N LEU A 72 4.91 -1.40 -4.20
CA LEU A 72 5.87 -2.01 -5.11
C LEU A 72 5.11 -2.69 -6.24
N PHE A 73 5.45 -2.36 -7.47
CA PHE A 73 4.98 -3.04 -8.68
C PHE A 73 6.05 -3.99 -9.20
N GLY A 74 5.62 -5.14 -9.70
CA GLY A 74 6.51 -6.12 -10.28
C GLY A 74 5.78 -7.17 -11.09
N ARG A 75 6.53 -8.20 -11.50
CA ARG A 75 5.99 -9.36 -12.22
C ARG A 75 6.29 -10.63 -11.45
N SER A 76 5.25 -11.42 -11.18
CA SER A 76 5.42 -12.74 -10.60
C SER A 76 5.96 -13.72 -11.64
N VAL A 77 7.12 -14.30 -11.35
CA VAL A 77 7.73 -15.34 -12.19
C VAL A 77 6.86 -16.61 -12.23
N PRO A 78 6.39 -17.19 -11.10
CA PRO A 78 5.63 -18.44 -11.14
C PRO A 78 4.27 -18.33 -11.84
N PHE A 79 3.62 -17.17 -11.76
CA PHE A 79 2.31 -16.95 -12.37
C PHE A 79 2.38 -16.26 -13.73
N ASN A 80 3.55 -15.77 -14.14
CA ASN A 80 3.75 -14.95 -15.33
C ASN A 80 2.70 -13.81 -15.44
N ALA A 81 2.46 -13.15 -14.31
CA ALA A 81 1.40 -12.14 -14.15
C ALA A 81 1.96 -10.88 -13.47
N ALA A 82 1.36 -9.72 -13.76
CA ALA A 82 1.68 -8.51 -13.01
C ALA A 82 1.29 -8.69 -11.54
N ALA A 83 2.06 -8.09 -10.64
CA ALA A 83 1.84 -8.18 -9.21
C ALA A 83 2.12 -6.84 -8.55
N ILE A 84 1.41 -6.58 -7.47
CA ILE A 84 1.61 -5.43 -6.60
C ILE A 84 1.74 -5.90 -5.16
N VAL A 85 2.70 -5.33 -4.46
CA VAL A 85 2.87 -5.48 -3.01
C VAL A 85 2.60 -4.12 -2.40
N PHE A 86 1.72 -4.04 -1.41
CA PHE A 86 1.36 -2.77 -0.79
C PHE A 86 1.14 -2.87 0.71
N VAL A 87 1.33 -1.78 1.43
CA VAL A 87 1.13 -1.69 2.88
C VAL A 87 -0.21 -1.01 3.17
N SER A 88 -1.21 -1.75 3.65
CA SER A 88 -2.42 -1.19 4.25
C SER A 88 -2.18 -0.91 5.73
N ALA A 89 -2.70 0.21 6.23
CA ALA A 89 -2.66 0.52 7.65
C ALA A 89 -3.47 -0.46 8.49
N ASP A 90 -4.57 -0.98 7.94
CA ASP A 90 -5.52 -1.80 8.69
C ASP A 90 -5.29 -3.30 8.44
N HIS A 91 -4.70 -3.67 7.29
CA HIS A 91 -4.46 -5.06 6.90
C HIS A 91 -2.97 -5.45 6.83
N GLY A 92 -2.06 -4.53 7.10
CA GLY A 92 -0.61 -4.77 6.97
C GLY A 92 -0.20 -4.96 5.50
N VAL A 93 0.84 -5.76 5.27
CA VAL A 93 1.38 -5.96 3.91
C VAL A 93 0.55 -6.95 3.13
N GLN A 94 0.15 -6.56 1.93
CA GLN A 94 -0.68 -7.34 1.02
C GLN A 94 0.07 -7.58 -0.28
N VAL A 95 -0.24 -8.70 -0.93
CA VAL A 95 0.25 -9.06 -2.26
C VAL A 95 -0.96 -9.34 -3.13
N TRP A 96 -1.03 -8.71 -4.29
CA TRP A 96 -2.10 -8.92 -5.25
C TRP A 96 -1.52 -9.24 -6.62
N TYR A 97 -2.08 -10.25 -7.26
CA TYR A 97 -1.71 -10.68 -8.61
C TYR A 97 -2.82 -10.27 -9.57
N GLU A 98 -2.45 -9.59 -10.65
CA GLU A 98 -3.36 -9.22 -11.72
C GLU A 98 -3.73 -10.49 -12.49
N HIS A 99 -4.89 -11.05 -12.17
CA HIS A 99 -5.46 -12.19 -12.86
C HIS A 99 -6.98 -12.05 -12.98
N GLU A 100 -7.55 -12.56 -14.08
CA GLU A 100 -8.98 -12.83 -14.15
C GLU A 100 -9.28 -13.98 -13.19
N GLY A 101 -9.98 -13.68 -12.10
CA GLY A 101 -10.42 -14.68 -11.14
C GLY A 101 -11.86 -15.08 -11.39
N ASP A 102 -12.22 -16.32 -11.06
CA ASP A 102 -13.63 -16.69 -10.90
C ASP A 102 -14.13 -16.18 -9.54
N CYS A 103 -14.24 -14.86 -9.41
CA CYS A 103 -14.62 -14.18 -8.18
C CYS A 103 -16.08 -14.47 -7.77
N GLY A 104 -16.93 -14.93 -8.70
CA GLY A 104 -18.36 -15.14 -8.48
C GLY A 104 -18.70 -16.23 -7.45
N THR A 105 -17.76 -17.12 -7.14
CA THR A 105 -17.91 -18.18 -6.13
C THR A 105 -16.94 -18.05 -4.96
N CYS A 106 -16.13 -16.99 -4.92
CA CYS A 106 -15.07 -16.84 -3.94
C CYS A 106 -15.64 -16.41 -2.56
N PRO A 107 -15.48 -17.21 -1.48
CA PRO A 107 -15.98 -16.85 -0.16
C PRO A 107 -15.27 -15.63 0.46
N ARG A 108 -14.18 -15.15 -0.17
CA ARG A 108 -13.42 -13.96 0.24
C ARG A 108 -13.82 -12.70 -0.51
N TYR A 109 -14.79 -12.75 -1.43
CA TYR A 109 -15.23 -11.64 -2.25
C TYR A 109 -15.45 -10.34 -1.47
N ALA A 110 -16.24 -10.40 -0.39
CA ALA A 110 -16.51 -9.23 0.46
C ALA A 110 -15.25 -8.65 1.12
N ARG A 111 -14.29 -9.51 1.52
CA ARG A 111 -13.02 -9.06 2.12
C ARG A 111 -12.10 -8.40 1.10
N CYS A 112 -12.11 -8.88 -0.14
CA CYS A 112 -11.34 -8.25 -1.22
C CYS A 112 -11.87 -6.84 -1.49
N ILE A 113 -13.19 -6.68 -1.56
CA ILE A 113 -13.83 -5.37 -1.72
C ILE A 113 -13.49 -4.45 -0.55
N GLU A 114 -13.65 -4.92 0.69
CA GLU A 114 -13.32 -4.16 1.90
C GLU A 114 -11.85 -3.71 1.92
N LEU A 115 -10.93 -4.61 1.57
CA LEU A 115 -9.51 -4.30 1.48
C LEU A 115 -9.23 -3.21 0.44
N LEU A 116 -9.77 -3.35 -0.77
CA LEU A 116 -9.50 -2.44 -1.88
C LEU A 116 -10.09 -1.05 -1.63
N TRP A 117 -11.33 -0.98 -1.15
CA TRP A 117 -11.96 0.29 -0.76
C TRP A 117 -11.24 0.93 0.41
N GLY A 118 -10.94 0.17 1.47
CA GLY A 118 -10.21 0.68 2.62
C GLY A 118 -8.84 1.24 2.23
N TYR A 119 -8.11 0.55 1.36
CA TYR A 119 -6.82 1.01 0.87
C TYR A 119 -6.93 2.25 -0.04
N ALA A 120 -7.95 2.34 -0.88
CA ALA A 120 -8.21 3.53 -1.69
C ALA A 120 -8.52 4.75 -0.81
N ASP A 121 -9.35 4.56 0.22
CA ASP A 121 -9.69 5.59 1.21
C ASP A 121 -8.46 6.06 2.00
N GLU A 122 -7.56 5.14 2.37
CA GLU A 122 -6.27 5.47 3.03
C GLU A 122 -5.42 6.45 2.19
N LEU A 123 -5.53 6.40 0.87
CA LEU A 123 -4.79 7.23 -0.08
C LEU A 123 -5.59 8.41 -0.64
N GLY A 124 -6.87 8.55 -0.27
CA GLY A 124 -7.76 9.56 -0.85
C GLY A 124 -8.04 9.33 -2.34
N ILE A 125 -7.93 8.09 -2.81
CA ILE A 125 -8.20 7.71 -4.20
C ILE A 125 -9.71 7.46 -4.35
N THR A 126 -10.34 8.19 -5.25
CA THR A 126 -11.75 7.93 -5.62
C THR A 126 -11.80 6.85 -6.70
N LEU A 127 -12.53 5.77 -6.42
CA LEU A 127 -12.82 4.69 -7.36
C LEU A 127 -14.27 4.78 -7.85
N GLU A 128 -14.54 4.28 -9.05
CA GLU A 128 -15.91 4.11 -9.54
C GLU A 128 -16.61 3.01 -8.74
N LYS A 129 -17.91 3.21 -8.42
CA LYS A 129 -18.68 2.22 -7.67
C LYS A 129 -18.97 1.00 -8.54
N THR A 130 -18.13 -0.02 -8.40
CA THR A 130 -18.31 -1.36 -8.94
C THR A 130 -18.33 -2.37 -7.79
N ASP A 131 -19.16 -3.41 -7.92
CA ASP A 131 -19.15 -4.53 -6.99
C ASP A 131 -18.09 -5.57 -7.37
N ASP A 132 -17.50 -5.49 -8.57
CA ASP A 132 -16.49 -6.45 -9.05
C ASP A 132 -15.08 -6.13 -8.48
N PRO A 133 -14.50 -7.01 -7.63
CA PRO A 133 -13.18 -6.80 -7.03
C PRO A 133 -12.05 -6.78 -8.05
N THR A 134 -12.16 -7.50 -9.17
CA THR A 134 -11.13 -7.49 -10.22
C THR A 134 -11.11 -6.12 -10.88
N ARG A 135 -12.26 -5.61 -11.30
CA ARG A 135 -12.36 -4.27 -11.90
C ARG A 135 -11.94 -3.17 -10.92
N LEU A 136 -12.28 -3.33 -9.63
CA LEU A 136 -11.89 -2.39 -8.58
C LEU A 136 -10.37 -2.37 -8.39
N ALA A 137 -9.73 -3.55 -8.38
CA ALA A 137 -8.28 -3.67 -8.30
C ALA A 137 -7.60 -3.06 -9.53
N ASP A 138 -8.10 -3.33 -10.73
CA ASP A 138 -7.56 -2.77 -11.98
C ASP A 138 -7.59 -1.24 -11.98
N GLU A 139 -8.73 -0.65 -11.60
CA GLU A 139 -8.86 0.81 -11.50
C GLU A 139 -7.91 1.39 -10.45
N LEU A 140 -7.86 0.78 -9.26
CA LEU A 140 -6.98 1.20 -8.17
C LEU A 140 -5.51 1.14 -8.61
N PHE A 141 -5.08 0.06 -9.25
CA PHE A 141 -3.69 -0.10 -9.68
C PHE A 141 -3.34 0.85 -10.83
N ALA A 142 -4.26 1.13 -11.74
CA ALA A 142 -4.06 2.15 -12.77
C ALA A 142 -3.78 3.51 -12.13
N LYS A 143 -4.60 3.93 -11.17
CA LYS A 143 -4.40 5.20 -10.44
C LYS A 143 -3.10 5.21 -9.63
N LEU A 144 -2.76 4.10 -8.97
CA LEU A 144 -1.48 3.99 -8.25
C LEU A 144 -0.26 4.10 -9.17
N ARG A 145 -0.33 3.54 -10.38
CA ARG A 145 0.76 3.66 -11.38
C ARG A 145 0.96 5.11 -11.85
N GLU A 146 -0.07 5.95 -11.82
CA GLU A 146 0.04 7.38 -12.15
C GLU A 146 0.68 8.20 -11.02
N MET A 147 0.69 7.67 -9.79
CA MET A 147 1.27 8.33 -8.61
C MET A 147 2.77 8.04 -8.42
N ILE A 148 3.35 7.11 -9.19
CA ILE A 148 4.75 6.65 -9.05
C ILE A 148 5.58 6.95 -10.29
#